data_AF-A0A8J3E262-F1
#
_entry.id   AF-A0A8J3E262-F1
#
_cell.length_a   1.000
_cell.length_b   1.000
_cell.length_c   1.000
_cell.angle_alpha   90.00
_cell.angle_beta   90.00
_cell.angle_gamma   90.00
#
_symmetry.space_group_name_H-M   'P 1'
#
loop_
_entity.id
_entity.type
_entity.pdbx_description
1 polymer ?
#
loop_
_entity_poly.entity_id
_entity_poly.type
_entity_poly.pdbx_seq_one_letter_code
_entity_poly.pdbx_strand_id
1 'polypeptide(L)' 'MPEISHQTLVIAIQAIAAEIRGLRETVASGEAEVDDFQLLEDHLRAAEDLERAYNVAARTVLNLPPYDELVGD' A
#
# COMPACT_ATOMS: atom_id res chain seq x y z
N MET A 1 16.40 1.27 -5.44
CA MET A 1 15.11 1.46 -6.13
C MET A 1 15.24 2.63 -7.08
N PRO A 2 14.56 2.65 -8.23
CA PRO A 2 14.47 3.85 -9.05
C PRO A 2 13.96 5.02 -8.20
N GLU A 3 14.44 6.23 -8.46
CA GLU A 3 13.96 7.44 -7.79
C GLU A 3 12.51 7.71 -8.23
N ILE A 4 11.56 7.31 -7.38
CA ILE A 4 10.16 7.69 -7.52
C ILE A 4 9.92 8.98 -6.75
N SER A 5 9.12 9.89 -7.31
CA SER A 5 8.78 11.13 -6.62
C SER A 5 7.97 10.84 -5.35
N HIS A 6 8.06 11.71 -4.34
CA HIS A 6 7.25 11.56 -3.11
C HIS A 6 5.75 11.53 -3.41
N GLN A 7 5.30 12.31 -4.40
CA GLN A 7 3.90 12.31 -4.84
C GLN A 7 3.51 10.96 -5.46
N THR A 8 4.38 10.37 -6.29
CA THR A 8 4.16 9.03 -6.85
C THR A 8 4.12 7.97 -5.75
N LEU A 9 4.99 8.08 -4.74
CA LEU A 9 5.01 7.18 -3.59
C LEU A 9 3.70 7.25 -2.80
N VAL A 10 3.20 8.46 -2.51
CA VAL A 10 1.91 8.66 -1.83
C VAL A 10 0.76 8.04 -2.62
N ILE A 11 0.69 8.30 -3.94
CA ILE A 11 -0.35 7.74 -4.81
C ILE A 11 -0.27 6.20 -4.84
N ALA A 12 0.95 5.64 -4.90
CA ALA A 12 1.15 4.20 -4.90
C ALA A 12 0.67 3.56 -3.59
N ILE A 13 0.97 4.17 -2.43
CA ILE A 13 0.51 3.70 -1.12
C ILE A 13 -1.03 3.68 -1.07
N GLN A 14 -1.68 4.77 -1.48
CA GLN A 14 -3.13 4.88 -1.47
C GLN A 14 -3.81 3.86 -2.40
N ALA A 15 -3.25 3.65 -3.59
CA ALA A 15 -3.76 2.68 -4.56
C ALA A 15 -3.64 1.25 -4.00
N ILE A 16 -2.47 0.87 -3.49
CA ILE A 16 -2.25 -0.47 -2.91
C ILE A 16 -3.13 -0.69 -1.68
N ALA A 17 -3.31 0.31 -0.83
CA ALA A 17 -4.22 0.21 0.31
C ALA A 17 -5.68 -0.03 -0.13
N ALA A 18 -6.15 0.63 -1.19
CA ALA A 18 -7.48 0.41 -1.74
C ALA A 18 -7.66 -1.01 -2.31
N GLU A 19 -6.68 -1.51 -3.07
CA GLU A 19 -6.70 -2.88 -3.61
C GLU A 19 -6.71 -3.93 -2.49
N ILE A 20 -5.89 -3.75 -1.45
CA ILE A 20 -5.86 -4.66 -0.29
C ILE A 20 -7.23 -4.71 0.40
N ARG A 21 -7.91 -3.56 0.58
CA ARG A 21 -9.26 -3.53 1.16
C ARG A 21 -10.25 -4.30 0.30
N GLY A 22 -10.27 -4.06 -1.01
CA GLY A 22 -11.15 -4.78 -1.94
C GLY A 22 -10.90 -6.29 -1.90
N LEU A 23 -9.65 -6.72 -1.95
CA LEU A 23 -9.28 -8.13 -1.88
C LEU A 23 -9.64 -8.77 -0.53
N ARG A 24 -9.47 -8.05 0.59
CA ARG A 24 -9.91 -8.52 1.90
C ARG A 24 -11.42 -8.69 1.99
N GLU A 25 -12.19 -7.80 1.38
CA GLU A 25 -13.65 -7.93 1.29
C GLU A 25 -14.05 -9.15 0.46
N THR A 26 -13.42 -9.36 -0.70
CA THR A 26 -13.64 -10.54 -1.54
C THR A 26 -13.31 -11.83 -0.78
N VAL A 27 -12.16 -11.88 -0.09
CA VAL A 27 -11.77 -13.02 0.76
C VAL A 27 -12.76 -13.25 1.90
N ALA A 28 -13.20 -12.19 2.57
CA ALA A 28 -14.14 -12.29 3.68
C ALA A 28 -15.54 -12.74 3.23
N SER A 29 -15.96 -12.37 2.02
CA SER A 29 -17.24 -12.81 1.43
C SER A 29 -17.24 -14.30 1.06
N GLY A 30 -16.06 -14.92 0.96
CA GLY A 30 -15.90 -16.31 0.51
C GLY A 30 -16.00 -16.47 -1.01
N GLU A 31 -16.03 -15.37 -1.76
CA GLU A 31 -16.05 -15.34 -3.23
C GLU A 31 -14.63 -15.38 -3.83
N ALA A 32 -13.58 -15.33 -3.00
CA ALA A 32 -12.20 -15.31 -3.46
C ALA A 32 -11.77 -16.64 -4.09
N GLU A 33 -11.10 -16.52 -5.24
CA GLU A 33 -10.40 -17.60 -5.90
C GLU A 33 -8.97 -17.75 -5.35
N VAL A 34 -8.30 -18.86 -5.65
CA VAL A 34 -6.90 -19.12 -5.20
C VAL A 34 -5.96 -17.99 -5.63
N ASP A 35 -6.17 -17.45 -6.83
CA ASP A 35 -5.36 -16.35 -7.37
C ASP A 35 -5.57 -15.05 -6.58
N ASP A 36 -6.76 -14.80 -6.03
CA ASP A 36 -7.04 -13.61 -5.21
C ASP A 36 -6.27 -13.64 -3.88
N PHE A 37 -6.08 -14.83 -3.29
CA PHE A 37 -5.25 -14.98 -2.08
C PHE A 37 -3.79 -14.68 -2.37
N GLN A 38 -3.26 -15.16 -3.51
CA GLN A 38 -1.89 -14.88 -3.91
C GLN A 38 -1.70 -13.40 -4.22
N LEU A 39 -2.66 -12.80 -4.94
CA LEU A 39 -2.66 -11.39 -5.28
C LEU A 39 -2.69 -10.53 -4.00
N LEU A 40 -3.52 -10.88 -3.01
CA LEU A 40 -3.55 -10.21 -1.72
C LEU A 40 -2.20 -10.27 -1.00
N GLU A 41 -1.54 -11.42 -0.99
CA GLU A 41 -0.21 -11.57 -0.39
C GLU A 41 0.83 -10.68 -1.10
N ASP A 42 0.79 -10.63 -2.43
CA ASP A 42 1.70 -9.82 -3.23
C ASP A 42 1.47 -8.31 -2.99
N HIS A 43 0.22 -7.87 -2.87
CA HIS A 43 -0.10 -6.49 -2.50
C HIS A 43 0.34 -6.15 -1.08
N LEU A 44 0.23 -7.07 -0.12
CA LEU A 44 0.71 -6.85 1.25
C LEU A 44 2.24 -6.67 1.27
N ARG A 45 2.99 -7.49 0.54
CA ARG A 45 4.44 -7.32 0.40
C ARG A 45 4.81 -6.00 -0.26
N ALA A 46 4.06 -5.60 -1.31
CA ALA A 46 4.26 -4.31 -1.96
C ALA A 46 3.98 -3.14 -0.99
N ALA A 47 2.96 -3.24 -0.14
CA ALA A 47 2.68 -2.24 0.89
C ALA A 47 3.84 -2.10 1.89
N GLU A 48 4.42 -3.21 2.36
CA GLU A 48 5.60 -3.19 3.24
C GLU A 48 6.83 -2.52 2.60
N ASP A 49 7.04 -2.74 1.30
CA ASP A 49 8.11 -2.08 0.55
C ASP A 49 7.87 -0.57 0.42
N LEU A 50 6.63 -0.17 0.14
CA LEU A 50 6.24 1.23 0.03
C LEU A 50 6.31 1.94 1.38
N GLU A 51 5.90 1.30 2.47
CA GLU A 51 6.02 1.85 3.83
C GLU A 51 7.48 2.09 4.19
N ARG A 52 8.37 1.14 3.89
CA ARG A 52 9.81 1.32 4.11
C ARG A 52 10.37 2.50 3.32
N ALA A 53 9.98 2.63 2.05
CA ALA A 53 10.37 3.78 1.23
C ALA A 53 9.82 5.11 1.80
N TYR A 54 8.56 5.10 2.27
CA TYR A 54 7.92 6.24 2.89
C TYR A 54 8.64 6.69 4.15
N ASN A 55 8.98 5.75 5.03
CA ASN A 55 9.70 6.00 6.26
C ASN A 55 11.10 6.60 6.03
N VAL A 56 11.76 6.27 4.92
CA VAL A 56 13.01 6.92 4.52
C VAL A 56 12.74 8.35 4.04
N ALA A 57 11.73 8.56 3.20
CA ALA A 57 11.36 9.90 2.69
C ALA A 57 10.89 10.84 3.82
N ALA A 58 10.12 10.34 4.78
CA ALA A 58 9.61 11.12 5.92
C ALA A 58 10.73 11.66 6.83
N ARG A 59 11.93 11.06 6.79
CA ARG A 59 13.10 11.58 7.53
C ARG A 59 13.72 12.83 6.90
N THR A 60 13.48 13.06 5.62
CA THR A 60 14.14 14.11 4.84
C THR A 60 13.17 15.18 4.33
N VAL A 61 11.87 14.87 4.27
CA VAL A 61 10.82 15.79 3.79
C VAL A 61 9.97 16.29 4.96
N LEU A 62 9.98 17.60 5.16
CA LEU A 62 9.02 18.26 6.06
C LEU A 62 7.65 18.34 5.37
N ASN A 63 6.59 17.95 6.09
CA ASN A 63 5.17 17.96 5.68
C ASN A 63 4.68 16.79 4.82
N LEU A 64 5.33 15.62 4.88
CA LEU A 64 4.66 14.40 4.42
C LEU A 64 3.53 14.04 5.40
N PRO A 65 2.34 13.63 4.92
CA PRO A 65 1.25 13.18 5.78
C PRO A 65 1.66 11.96 6.63
N PRO A 66 1.01 11.67 7.76
CA PRO A 66 1.20 10.39 8.44
C PRO A 66 0.87 9.21 7.52
N TYR A 67 1.62 8.11 7.62
CA TYR A 67 1.38 6.91 6.80
C TYR A 67 -0.03 6.35 7.04
N ASP A 68 -0.49 6.36 8.28
CA ASP A 68 -1.82 5.87 8.67
C ASP A 68 -2.96 6.65 7.98
N GLU A 69 -2.77 7.95 7.74
CA GLU A 69 -3.74 8.78 6.99
C GLU A 69 -3.78 8.41 5.49
N LEU A 70 -2.70 7.85 4.95
CA LEU A 70 -2.63 7.44 3.54
C LEU A 70 -3.30 6.09 3.29
N VAL A 71 -3.14 5.16 4.22
CA VAL A 71 -3.73 3.83 4.10
C VAL A 71 -5.24 3.91 4.32
N GLY A 72 -5.68 4.78 5.25
CA GLY A 72 -7.09 4.93 5.64
C GLY A 72 -7.57 3.65 6.32
N ASP A 73 -7.68 3.68 7.65
CA ASP A 73 -8.34 2.62 8.40
C ASP A 73 -9.83 2.49 8.01
#